data_AF-A0A6J8BS54-F1
#
_entry.id   AF-A0A6J8BS54-F1
#
_cell.length_a   1.000
_cell.length_b   1.000
_cell.length_c   1.000
_cell.angle_alpha   90.00
_cell.angle_beta   90.00
_cell.angle_gamma   90.00
#
_symmetry.space_group_name_H-M   'P 1'
#
loop_
_entity.id
_entity.type
_entity.pdbx_description
1 polymer ?
#
loop_
_entity_poly.entity_id
_entity_poly.type
_entity_poly.pdbx_seq_one_letter_code
_entity_poly.pdbx_strand_id
1 'polypeptide(L)'
;MKKKKLFVLFCLVCLVVLIVCIITGHQTTFYYLRSYIQDVGSFYVNSSTFSSNSSKNIPKIFVLWYAKQGYFSGNVDLTGCRFSNCILTEDKTVLNKSAAVLFAYRDMWNNVPFKKRGQIWIIVNIESPAYDMDLNHIWDNKFDWSMTYRQDGEIFLNYKTFRRTIPLKKNYSVIFKKKTKFVAWAVGNCYTRSKRELYVRELQNYIDVDIYGQCGKTLCPNRTLPGCHEVLSQKYKFYLGFENSLCKDYVTEKLFHTFLDNSNAVYCIGGS
;
A
#
# COMPACT_ATOMS: atom_id res chain seq x y z
N MET A 1 -45.88 28.90 -0.16
CA MET A 1 -45.15 29.29 -1.39
C MET A 1 -43.63 29.49 -1.22
N LYS A 2 -43.12 30.06 -0.10
CA LYS A 2 -41.68 30.32 0.10
C LYS A 2 -40.77 29.05 0.13
N LYS A 3 -41.22 27.93 0.69
CA LYS A 3 -40.42 26.67 0.77
C LYS A 3 -40.13 26.01 -0.59
N LYS A 4 -41.05 26.07 -1.56
CA LYS A 4 -40.84 25.54 -2.91
C LYS A 4 -39.80 26.35 -3.70
N LYS A 5 -39.79 27.68 -3.54
CA LYS A 5 -38.78 28.55 -4.17
C LYS A 5 -37.37 28.31 -3.61
N LEU A 6 -37.26 28.04 -2.31
CA LEU A 6 -35.98 27.73 -1.66
C LEU A 6 -35.41 26.37 -2.13
N PHE A 7 -36.27 25.37 -2.31
CA PHE A 7 -35.86 24.06 -2.83
C PHE A 7 -35.37 24.14 -4.28
N VAL A 8 -36.07 24.89 -5.14
CA VAL A 8 -35.65 25.11 -6.53
C VAL A 8 -34.31 25.86 -6.61
N LEU A 9 -34.11 26.87 -5.75
CA LEU A 9 -32.84 27.59 -5.66
C LEU A 9 -31.69 26.67 -5.21
N PHE A 10 -31.93 25.81 -4.22
CA PHE A 10 -30.95 24.82 -3.77
C PHE A 10 -30.56 23.84 -4.89
N CYS A 11 -31.55 23.30 -5.62
CA CYS A 11 -31.29 22.42 -6.76
C CYS A 11 -30.49 23.12 -7.88
N LEU A 12 -30.79 24.39 -8.17
CA LEU A 12 -30.05 25.19 -9.16
C LEU A 12 -28.59 25.42 -8.74
N VAL A 13 -28.35 25.74 -7.46
CA VAL A 13 -26.98 25.90 -6.93
C VAL A 13 -26.21 24.58 -7.00
N CYS A 14 -26.82 23.46 -6.60
CA CYS A 14 -26.19 22.14 -6.73
C CYS A 14 -25.86 21.80 -8.18
N LEU A 15 -26.76 22.10 -9.14
CA LEU A 15 -26.54 21.85 -10.56
C LEU A 15 -25.38 22.69 -11.11
N VAL A 16 -25.30 23.97 -10.74
CA VAL A 16 -24.21 24.86 -11.15
C VAL A 16 -22.87 24.41 -10.58
N VAL A 17 -22.82 24.01 -9.31
CA VAL A 17 -21.59 23.45 -8.70
C VAL A 17 -21.15 22.18 -9.43
N LEU A 18 -22.09 21.30 -9.79
CA LEU A 18 -21.81 20.06 -10.51
C LEU A 18 -21.28 20.33 -11.93
N ILE A 19 -21.86 21.31 -12.62
CA ILE A 19 -21.41 21.77 -13.94
C ILE A 19 -20.03 22.42 -13.85
N VAL A 20 -19.77 23.27 -12.85
CA VAL A 20 -18.46 23.87 -12.62
C VAL A 20 -17.42 22.79 -12.33
N CYS A 21 -17.71 21.79 -11.48
CA CYS A 21 -16.80 20.67 -11.24
C CYS A 21 -16.49 19.86 -12.51
N ILE A 22 -17.48 19.66 -13.39
CA ILE A 22 -17.28 18.99 -14.69
C ILE A 22 -16.41 19.84 -15.62
N ILE A 23 -16.64 21.16 -15.65
CA ILE A 23 -15.90 22.09 -16.53
C ILE A 23 -14.47 22.32 -16.03
N THR A 24 -14.25 22.40 -14.72
CA THR A 24 -12.94 22.74 -14.13
C THR A 24 -12.11 21.50 -13.76
N GLY A 25 -12.69 20.31 -13.74
CA GLY A 25 -12.07 19.12 -13.16
C GLY A 25 -11.87 17.98 -14.13
N HIS A 26 -10.99 18.10 -15.14
CA HIS A 26 -10.42 16.88 -15.77
C HIS A 26 -9.13 17.01 -16.62
N GLN A 27 -8.23 17.96 -16.36
CA GLN A 27 -6.95 18.02 -17.11
C GLN A 27 -5.70 18.08 -16.23
N THR A 28 -5.72 18.77 -15.08
CA THR A 28 -4.49 19.03 -14.31
C THR A 28 -4.12 17.90 -13.34
N THR A 29 -5.08 17.26 -12.66
CA THR A 29 -4.78 16.19 -11.68
C THR A 29 -4.29 14.88 -12.31
N PHE A 30 -4.68 14.56 -13.54
CA PHE A 30 -4.22 13.35 -14.23
C PHE A 30 -2.80 13.47 -14.80
N TYR A 31 -2.35 14.68 -15.14
CA TYR A 31 -1.01 14.90 -15.67
C TYR A 31 0.07 14.77 -14.59
N TYR A 32 -0.19 15.30 -13.39
CA TYR A 32 0.75 15.17 -12.26
C TYR A 32 0.82 13.74 -11.71
N LEU A 33 -0.29 12.98 -11.70
CA LEU A 33 -0.23 11.55 -11.35
C LEU A 33 0.62 10.76 -12.35
N ARG A 34 0.54 11.07 -13.65
CA ARG A 34 1.27 10.33 -14.69
C ARG A 34 2.78 10.56 -14.62
N SER A 35 3.24 11.76 -14.27
CA SER A 35 4.66 12.02 -14.07
C SER A 35 5.18 11.45 -12.74
N TYR A 36 4.37 11.50 -11.67
CA TYR A 36 4.78 10.96 -10.36
C TYR A 36 4.89 9.43 -10.37
N ILE A 37 4.01 8.72 -11.11
CA ILE A 37 4.04 7.26 -11.23
C ILE A 37 5.27 6.76 -12.02
N GLN A 38 5.88 7.59 -12.87
CA GLN A 38 7.08 7.19 -13.62
C GLN A 38 8.37 7.20 -12.78
N ASP A 39 8.41 7.93 -11.67
CA ASP A 39 9.63 8.12 -10.87
C ASP A 39 9.70 7.27 -9.58
N VAL A 40 8.62 6.58 -9.20
CA VAL A 40 8.65 5.64 -8.05
C VAL A 40 9.26 4.31 -8.48
N GLY A 41 10.57 4.18 -8.22
CA GLY A 41 11.30 2.92 -8.37
C GLY A 41 10.55 1.77 -7.69
N SER A 42 10.21 0.76 -8.49
CA SER A 42 9.44 -0.40 -8.03
C SER A 42 10.34 -1.31 -7.19
N PHE A 43 9.92 -1.64 -5.97
CA PHE A 43 10.52 -2.74 -5.22
C PHE A 43 9.80 -4.04 -5.63
N TYR A 44 10.60 -5.03 -6.07
CA TYR A 44 10.31 -6.41 -6.50
C TYR A 44 10.17 -6.72 -8.01
N VAL A 45 11.33 -7.14 -8.55
CA VAL A 45 11.67 -8.24 -9.48
C VAL A 45 10.64 -8.73 -10.52
N ASN A 46 11.02 -8.57 -11.79
CA ASN A 46 10.89 -9.62 -12.80
C ASN A 46 12.23 -9.77 -13.52
N SER A 47 12.75 -11.00 -13.63
CA SER A 47 14.02 -11.30 -14.29
C SER A 47 13.90 -11.16 -15.80
N SER A 48 14.38 -10.05 -16.34
CA SER A 48 14.87 -9.99 -17.71
C SER A 48 16.26 -9.38 -17.69
N THR A 49 17.26 -10.23 -17.92
CA THR A 49 18.67 -9.88 -18.05
C THR A 49 18.86 -8.82 -19.12
N PHE A 50 19.18 -7.60 -18.71
CA PHE A 50 19.78 -6.60 -19.59
C PHE A 50 21.23 -6.38 -19.17
N SER A 51 22.14 -6.76 -20.05
CA SER A 51 23.57 -6.49 -19.96
C SER A 51 23.80 -4.98 -20.05
N SER A 52 24.09 -4.32 -18.94
CA SER A 52 24.69 -3.00 -18.98
C SER A 52 26.21 -3.16 -19.07
N ASN A 53 26.75 -2.90 -20.26
CA ASN A 53 28.17 -2.70 -20.47
C ASN A 53 28.74 -1.78 -19.38
N SER A 54 29.73 -2.31 -18.66
CA SER A 54 30.46 -1.63 -17.60
C SER A 54 31.13 -0.36 -18.14
N SER A 55 30.60 0.80 -17.79
CA SER A 55 31.34 2.06 -17.86
C SER A 55 32.13 2.26 -16.56
N LYS A 56 33.43 2.52 -16.73
CA LYS A 56 34.43 2.68 -15.66
C LYS A 56 34.19 3.96 -14.84
N ASN A 57 34.43 3.88 -13.52
CA ASN A 57 34.64 4.96 -12.53
C ASN A 57 33.52 6.00 -12.27
N ILE A 58 32.27 5.56 -12.14
CA ILE A 58 31.23 6.39 -11.49
C ILE A 58 31.31 6.14 -9.96
N PRO A 59 31.46 7.18 -9.11
CA PRO A 59 31.43 7.02 -7.66
C PRO A 59 30.15 6.31 -7.20
N LYS A 60 30.31 5.27 -6.39
CA LYS A 60 29.18 4.51 -5.82
C LYS A 60 28.51 5.32 -4.71
N ILE A 61 27.19 5.45 -4.77
CA ILE A 61 26.39 6.10 -3.73
C ILE A 61 25.86 5.01 -2.80
N PHE A 62 26.31 5.00 -1.55
CA PHE A 62 25.83 4.03 -0.56
C PHE A 62 24.55 4.52 0.11
N VAL A 63 23.57 3.65 0.17
CA VAL A 63 22.35 3.77 0.95
C VAL A 63 22.37 2.63 1.96
N LEU A 64 22.43 2.96 3.25
CA LEU A 64 22.51 1.95 4.31
C LEU A 64 21.13 1.69 4.90
N TRP A 65 20.69 0.45 4.92
CA TRP A 65 19.57 0.03 5.74
C TRP A 65 20.11 -0.39 7.12
N TYR A 66 20.05 0.52 8.09
CA TYR A 66 20.67 0.32 9.41
C TYR A 66 19.84 -0.59 10.32
N ALA A 67 18.52 -0.44 10.27
CA ALA A 67 17.56 -1.25 11.01
C ALA A 67 16.48 -1.74 10.02
N LYS A 68 16.60 -2.99 9.60
CA LYS A 68 15.74 -3.58 8.57
C LYS A 68 14.73 -4.54 9.15
N GLN A 69 13.46 -4.22 8.89
CA GLN A 69 12.37 -5.10 9.24
C GLN A 69 12.28 -6.26 8.26
N GLY A 70 12.02 -7.46 8.77
CA GLY A 70 11.99 -8.69 7.96
C GLY A 70 10.99 -8.69 6.80
N TYR A 71 9.97 -7.81 6.81
CA TYR A 71 9.05 -7.64 5.69
C TYR A 71 9.70 -6.98 4.47
N PHE A 72 10.73 -6.14 4.67
CA PHE A 72 11.57 -5.65 3.61
C PHE A 72 12.60 -6.74 3.30
N SER A 73 12.52 -7.37 2.13
CA SER A 73 13.41 -8.48 1.76
C SER A 73 13.75 -8.43 0.26
N GLY A 74 14.72 -9.21 -0.21
CA GLY A 74 15.08 -9.25 -1.62
C GLY A 74 15.97 -8.09 -2.10
N ASN A 75 16.31 -8.14 -3.39
CA ASN A 75 17.22 -7.22 -4.04
C ASN A 75 16.46 -6.05 -4.69
N VAL A 76 17.06 -4.87 -4.66
CA VAL A 76 16.54 -3.70 -5.37
C VAL A 76 16.99 -3.76 -6.82
N ASP A 77 16.01 -3.77 -7.72
CA ASP A 77 16.28 -3.64 -9.15
C ASP A 77 16.24 -2.15 -9.51
N LEU A 78 17.39 -1.61 -9.90
CA LEU A 78 17.52 -0.22 -10.35
C LEU A 78 17.43 -0.10 -11.88
N THR A 79 17.03 -1.17 -12.56
CA THR A 79 16.85 -1.16 -14.01
C THR A 79 15.81 -0.12 -14.41
N GLY A 80 16.17 0.78 -15.33
CA GLY A 80 15.29 1.86 -15.77
C GLY A 80 15.28 3.09 -14.86
N CYS A 81 15.98 3.08 -13.71
CA CYS A 81 16.19 4.29 -12.92
C CYS A 81 17.18 5.23 -13.60
N ARG A 82 16.97 6.54 -13.42
CA ARG A 82 17.89 7.59 -13.90
C ARG A 82 19.31 7.44 -13.37
N PHE A 83 19.46 6.85 -12.17
CA PHE A 83 20.73 6.61 -11.50
C PHE A 83 20.88 5.12 -11.21
N SER A 84 22.00 4.53 -11.61
CA SER A 84 22.30 3.09 -11.44
C SER A 84 23.54 2.82 -10.60
N ASN A 85 24.25 3.87 -10.15
CA ASN A 85 25.44 3.79 -9.31
C ASN A 85 25.13 3.76 -7.79
N CYS A 86 23.88 3.46 -7.41
CA CYS A 86 23.44 3.34 -6.03
C CYS A 86 23.62 1.91 -5.52
N ILE A 87 24.06 1.77 -4.26
CA ILE A 87 24.21 0.49 -3.57
C ILE A 87 23.38 0.55 -2.29
N LEU A 88 22.30 -0.22 -2.25
CA LEU A 88 21.60 -0.51 -1.01
C LEU A 88 22.32 -1.66 -0.29
N THR A 89 22.66 -1.47 0.99
CA THR A 89 23.35 -2.48 1.80
C THR A 89 22.86 -2.45 3.24
N GLU A 90 23.04 -3.56 3.95
CA GLU A 90 22.81 -3.70 5.40
C GLU A 90 24.12 -3.68 6.19
N ASP A 91 25.26 -3.58 5.50
CA ASP A 91 26.58 -3.54 6.11
C ASP A 91 26.81 -2.22 6.88
N LYS A 92 26.65 -2.28 8.20
CA LYS A 92 26.80 -1.13 9.09
C LYS A 92 28.19 -0.51 9.06
N THR A 93 29.21 -1.20 8.55
CA THR A 93 30.56 -0.64 8.41
C THR A 93 30.61 0.54 7.43
N VAL A 94 29.65 0.65 6.51
CA VAL A 94 29.56 1.77 5.56
C VAL A 94 28.77 2.97 6.10
N LEU A 95 28.35 2.97 7.37
CA LEU A 95 27.56 4.07 7.95
C LEU A 95 28.18 5.45 7.65
N ASN A 96 29.46 5.66 7.94
CA ASN A 96 30.12 6.97 7.72
C ASN A 96 30.37 7.32 6.24
N LYS A 97 30.16 6.37 5.32
CA LYS A 97 30.31 6.54 3.87
C LYS A 97 28.96 6.66 3.15
N SER A 98 27.86 6.38 3.85
CA SER A 98 26.52 6.35 3.26
C SER A 98 25.96 7.76 3.10
N ALA A 99 25.37 8.02 1.94
CA ALA A 99 24.68 9.29 1.65
C ALA A 99 23.33 9.35 2.39
N ALA A 100 22.63 8.23 2.44
CA ALA A 100 21.37 8.08 3.16
C ALA A 100 21.39 6.83 4.07
N VAL A 101 20.68 6.89 5.18
CA VAL A 101 20.54 5.80 6.16
C VAL A 101 19.07 5.61 6.51
N LEU A 102 18.58 4.39 6.33
CA LEU A 102 17.19 4.00 6.55
C LEU A 102 17.05 3.30 7.90
N PHE A 103 16.02 3.69 8.63
CA PHE A 103 15.67 3.13 9.92
C PHE A 103 14.21 2.68 9.91
N ALA A 104 13.96 1.37 9.93
CA ALA A 104 12.60 0.86 10.10
C ALA A 104 12.12 1.16 11.51
N TYR A 105 10.95 1.80 11.61
CA TYR A 105 10.35 2.30 12.84
C TYR A 105 10.42 1.28 14.00
N ARG A 106 10.08 0.03 13.73
CA ARG A 106 9.94 -1.03 14.73
C ARG A 106 11.25 -1.69 15.17
N ASP A 107 12.35 -1.46 14.46
CA ASP A 107 13.65 -2.07 14.73
C ASP A 107 14.68 -1.06 15.25
N MET A 108 14.21 0.10 15.69
CA MET A 108 15.04 1.11 16.35
C MET A 108 15.20 0.78 17.83
N TRP A 109 16.44 0.46 18.24
CA TRP A 109 16.77 0.14 19.64
C TRP A 109 17.27 1.37 20.41
N ASN A 110 17.70 1.15 21.66
CA ASN A 110 18.14 2.18 22.59
C ASN A 110 19.52 2.80 22.29
N ASN A 111 20.03 2.66 21.07
CA ASN A 111 21.35 3.18 20.68
C ASN A 111 21.26 3.92 19.35
N VAL A 112 21.37 5.25 19.42
CA VAL A 112 21.41 6.12 18.25
C VAL A 112 22.86 6.24 17.77
N PRO A 113 23.20 5.81 16.54
CA PRO A 113 24.57 5.94 16.06
C PRO A 113 24.94 7.41 15.78
N PHE A 114 26.21 7.68 15.56
CA PHE A 114 26.64 9.03 15.18
C PHE A 114 26.18 9.36 13.75
N LYS A 115 25.43 10.47 13.60
CA LYS A 115 25.03 11.01 12.29
C LYS A 115 26.13 11.90 11.73
N LYS A 116 26.77 11.46 10.66
CA LYS A 116 27.78 12.27 9.95
C LYS A 116 27.12 13.50 9.32
N ARG A 117 27.79 14.65 9.37
CA ARG A 117 27.32 15.87 8.70
C ARG A 117 27.10 15.62 7.21
N GLY A 118 25.94 16.04 6.70
CA GLY A 118 25.55 15.87 5.29
C GLY A 118 24.92 14.51 4.96
N GLN A 119 24.82 13.60 5.93
CA GLN A 119 24.08 12.35 5.78
C GLN A 119 22.59 12.55 6.02
N ILE A 120 21.75 11.97 5.15
CA ILE A 120 20.30 12.00 5.26
C ILE A 120 19.82 10.78 6.04
N TRP A 121 19.08 10.98 7.12
CA TRP A 121 18.46 9.91 7.89
C TRP A 121 16.97 9.84 7.57
N ILE A 122 16.52 8.65 7.20
CA ILE A 122 15.17 8.39 6.71
C ILE A 122 14.49 7.40 7.66
N ILE A 123 13.38 7.82 8.26
CA ILE A 123 12.52 6.91 9.02
C ILE A 123 11.59 6.18 8.07
N VAL A 124 11.47 4.87 8.24
CA VAL A 124 10.67 4.01 7.36
C VAL A 124 9.54 3.37 8.16
N ASN A 125 8.29 3.62 7.77
CA ASN A 125 7.13 2.96 8.36
C ASN A 125 6.07 2.70 7.29
N ILE A 126 5.69 1.44 7.14
CA ILE A 126 4.61 1.07 6.22
C ILE A 126 3.32 0.77 6.98
N GLU A 127 3.38 0.62 8.30
CA GLU A 127 2.23 0.35 9.15
C GLU A 127 1.53 1.67 9.54
N SER A 128 0.24 1.57 9.87
CA SER A 128 -0.55 2.72 10.30
C SER A 128 -0.12 3.26 11.67
N PRO A 129 -0.20 4.59 11.89
CA PRO A 129 0.18 5.22 13.15
C PRO A 129 -0.69 4.78 14.33
N ALA A 130 -1.85 4.18 14.08
CA ALA A 130 -2.69 3.60 15.13
C ALA A 130 -2.07 2.35 15.80
N TYR A 131 -1.01 1.80 15.20
CA TYR A 131 -0.19 0.69 15.72
C TYR A 131 1.26 1.11 15.94
N ASP A 132 1.56 2.40 15.90
CA ASP A 132 2.87 2.92 16.27
C ASP A 132 3.03 2.81 17.80
N MET A 133 4.12 2.18 18.23
CA MET A 133 4.55 2.16 19.62
C MET A 133 5.31 3.45 19.90
N ASP A 134 5.12 4.12 21.04
CA ASP A 134 5.87 5.34 21.35
C ASP A 134 7.36 5.13 21.09
N LEU A 135 7.91 5.87 20.12
CA LEU A 135 9.35 5.86 19.89
C LEU A 135 10.03 6.35 21.14
N ASN A 136 11.14 5.70 21.48
CA ASN A 136 12.00 6.22 22.53
C ASN A 136 12.47 7.62 22.12
N HIS A 137 12.22 8.61 22.97
CA HIS A 137 12.56 10.02 22.78
C HIS A 137 14.03 10.28 22.43
N ILE A 138 14.94 9.32 22.64
CA ILE A 138 16.31 9.38 22.13
C ILE A 138 16.39 9.61 20.61
N TRP A 139 15.35 9.22 19.87
CA TRP A 139 15.24 9.37 18.41
C TRP A 139 14.58 10.68 17.97
N ASP A 140 14.16 11.53 18.92
CA ASP A 140 13.50 12.79 18.61
C ASP A 140 14.44 13.70 17.80
N ASN A 141 13.89 14.30 16.74
CA ASN A 141 14.57 15.23 15.83
C ASN A 141 15.84 14.66 15.15
N LYS A 142 15.95 13.34 14.98
CA LYS A 142 17.10 12.70 14.30
C LYS A 142 16.94 12.51 12.79
N PHE A 143 15.69 12.42 12.32
CA PHE A 143 15.37 12.12 10.93
C PHE A 143 15.18 13.41 10.11
N ASP A 144 15.64 13.37 8.87
CA ASP A 144 15.43 14.45 7.91
C ASP A 144 14.17 14.20 7.08
N TRP A 145 13.95 12.93 6.67
CA TRP A 145 12.85 12.54 5.78
C TRP A 145 12.06 11.35 6.34
N SER A 146 10.80 11.26 5.93
CA SER A 146 9.96 10.08 6.14
C SER A 146 9.76 9.30 4.85
N MET A 147 9.80 7.97 4.96
CA MET A 147 9.42 7.04 3.90
C MET A 147 8.26 6.17 4.37
N THR A 148 7.04 6.53 3.95
CA THR A 148 5.81 5.92 4.46
C THR A 148 4.74 5.76 3.38
N TYR A 149 3.64 5.08 3.71
CA TYR A 149 2.49 4.95 2.80
C TYR A 149 1.71 6.26 2.59
N ARG A 150 2.07 7.36 3.27
CA ARG A 150 1.42 8.66 3.09
C ARG A 150 1.84 9.30 1.79
N GLN A 151 0.88 9.75 0.99
CA GLN A 151 1.16 10.38 -0.30
C GLN A 151 1.71 11.81 -0.16
N ASP A 152 1.52 12.41 1.02
CA ASP A 152 2.04 13.74 1.38
C ASP A 152 3.38 13.68 2.14
N GLY A 153 4.01 12.51 2.27
CA GLY A 153 5.35 12.35 2.86
C GLY A 153 6.48 12.64 1.88
N GLU A 154 7.72 12.78 2.40
CA GLU A 154 8.90 13.05 1.57
C GLU A 154 9.17 11.93 0.56
N ILE A 155 8.99 10.68 0.97
CA ILE A 155 9.12 9.51 0.12
C ILE A 155 7.89 8.63 0.28
N PHE A 156 7.14 8.47 -0.81
CA PHE A 156 5.99 7.58 -0.84
C PHE A 156 6.42 6.12 -1.01
N LEU A 157 6.01 5.27 -0.07
CA LEU A 157 6.28 3.84 -0.03
C LEU A 157 5.00 3.05 -0.29
N ASN A 158 4.89 2.50 -1.50
CA ASN A 158 3.78 1.61 -1.85
C ASN A 158 3.97 0.22 -1.26
N TYR A 159 2.88 -0.38 -0.77
CA TYR A 159 2.85 -1.81 -0.39
C TYR A 159 3.16 -2.72 -1.58
N LYS A 160 2.59 -2.43 -2.75
CA LYS A 160 2.87 -3.11 -4.01
C LYS A 160 2.66 -2.16 -5.19
N THR A 161 3.33 -2.47 -6.30
CA THR A 161 3.04 -1.87 -7.62
C THR A 161 2.50 -2.95 -8.53
N PHE A 162 1.43 -2.65 -9.26
CA PHE A 162 0.87 -3.58 -10.23
C PHE A 162 0.72 -2.91 -11.59
N ARG A 163 1.28 -3.53 -12.63
CA ARG A 163 1.11 -3.10 -14.01
C ARG A 163 0.57 -4.25 -14.83
N ARG A 164 -0.67 -4.11 -15.29
CA ARG A 164 -1.27 -5.05 -16.23
C ARG A 164 -0.80 -4.73 -17.64
N THR A 165 -0.09 -5.65 -18.26
CA THR A 165 0.36 -5.53 -19.67
C THR A 165 -0.69 -6.02 -20.66
N ILE A 166 -1.55 -6.96 -20.23
CA ILE A 166 -2.60 -7.57 -21.06
C ILE A 166 -3.97 -7.15 -20.51
N PRO A 167 -4.84 -6.50 -21.30
CA PRO A 167 -6.17 -6.11 -20.85
C PRO A 167 -6.97 -7.30 -20.30
N LEU A 168 -7.63 -7.11 -19.16
CA LEU A 168 -8.43 -8.15 -18.51
C LEU A 168 -9.72 -8.38 -19.29
N LYS A 169 -9.79 -9.47 -20.05
CA LYS A 169 -11.02 -9.90 -20.74
C LYS A 169 -11.68 -11.05 -19.97
N LYS A 170 -12.68 -10.72 -19.14
CA LYS A 170 -13.45 -11.69 -18.36
C LYS A 170 -14.95 -11.50 -18.57
N ASN A 171 -15.68 -12.60 -18.75
CA ASN A 171 -17.14 -12.58 -18.70
C ASN A 171 -17.61 -12.70 -17.25
N TYR A 172 -17.72 -11.55 -16.58
CA TYR A 172 -18.10 -11.48 -15.17
C TYR A 172 -19.49 -12.05 -14.90
N SER A 173 -20.42 -11.98 -15.85
CA SER A 173 -21.75 -12.57 -15.72
C SER A 173 -21.70 -14.10 -15.59
N VAL A 174 -20.88 -14.76 -16.42
CA VAL A 174 -20.68 -16.22 -16.34
C VAL A 174 -19.93 -16.59 -15.06
N ILE A 175 -18.89 -15.84 -14.71
CA ILE A 175 -18.12 -16.05 -13.48
C ILE A 175 -19.02 -15.93 -12.25
N PHE A 176 -19.87 -14.89 -12.19
CA PHE A 176 -20.77 -14.64 -11.07
C PHE A 176 -21.83 -15.73 -10.91
N LYS A 177 -22.37 -16.26 -12.01
CA LYS A 177 -23.34 -17.36 -12.01
C LYS A 177 -22.77 -18.68 -11.45
N LYS A 178 -21.47 -18.93 -11.62
CA LYS A 178 -20.79 -20.15 -11.12
C LYS A 178 -20.51 -20.11 -9.62
N LYS A 179 -20.63 -18.94 -8.98
CA LYS A 179 -20.28 -18.75 -7.57
C LYS A 179 -21.45 -19.09 -6.67
N THR A 180 -21.21 -20.00 -5.72
CA THR A 180 -22.22 -20.50 -4.79
C THR A 180 -22.23 -19.78 -3.45
N LYS A 181 -21.12 -19.12 -3.08
CA LYS A 181 -20.97 -18.43 -1.80
C LYS A 181 -21.04 -16.91 -1.94
N PHE A 182 -21.49 -16.22 -0.90
CA PHE A 182 -21.76 -14.78 -0.95
C PHE A 182 -20.52 -13.95 -0.59
N VAL A 183 -20.17 -13.82 0.69
CA VAL A 183 -19.02 -13.01 1.14
C VAL A 183 -17.99 -13.85 1.88
N ALA A 184 -16.70 -13.64 1.57
CA ALA A 184 -15.58 -14.17 2.34
C ALA A 184 -14.77 -13.04 2.99
N TRP A 185 -14.21 -13.32 4.17
CA TRP A 185 -13.27 -12.44 4.85
C TRP A 185 -12.14 -13.25 5.47
N ALA A 186 -10.92 -13.13 4.94
CA ALA A 186 -9.74 -13.78 5.52
C ALA A 186 -8.98 -12.80 6.41
N VAL A 187 -8.86 -13.11 7.70
CA VAL A 187 -8.39 -12.16 8.70
C VAL A 187 -7.60 -12.85 9.82
N GLY A 188 -6.42 -12.28 10.13
CA GLY A 188 -5.57 -12.71 11.24
C GLY A 188 -5.65 -11.83 12.50
N ASN A 189 -5.96 -10.53 12.35
CA ASN A 189 -6.05 -9.59 13.48
C ASN A 189 -7.52 -9.34 13.87
N CYS A 190 -7.91 -9.83 15.04
CA CYS A 190 -9.30 -9.90 15.50
C CYS A 190 -9.75 -8.69 16.33
N TYR A 191 -8.82 -7.84 16.74
CA TYR A 191 -9.09 -6.66 17.55
C TYR A 191 -8.38 -5.48 16.93
N THR A 192 -9.14 -4.64 16.23
CA THR A 192 -8.55 -3.60 15.41
C THR A 192 -8.92 -2.20 15.84
N ARG A 193 -8.09 -1.23 15.43
CA ARG A 193 -8.34 0.19 15.65
C ARG A 193 -9.49 0.67 14.76
N SER A 194 -9.63 0.10 13.56
CA SER A 194 -10.77 0.37 12.66
C SER A 194 -12.10 -0.22 13.11
N LYS A 195 -12.12 -1.11 14.11
CA LYS A 195 -13.31 -1.84 14.55
C LYS A 195 -14.01 -2.63 13.42
N ARG A 196 -13.27 -3.02 12.38
CA ARG A 196 -13.81 -3.79 11.25
C ARG A 196 -14.49 -5.08 11.68
N GLU A 197 -14.04 -5.69 12.78
CA GLU A 197 -14.64 -6.89 13.35
C GLU A 197 -16.06 -6.66 13.87
N LEU A 198 -16.37 -5.45 14.35
CA LEU A 198 -17.72 -5.09 14.79
C LEU A 198 -18.63 -4.87 13.58
N TYR A 199 -18.12 -4.18 12.56
CA TYR A 199 -18.84 -3.98 11.31
C TYR A 199 -19.19 -5.32 10.64
N VAL A 200 -18.24 -6.25 10.53
CA VAL A 200 -18.51 -7.56 9.90
C VAL A 200 -19.47 -8.40 10.74
N ARG A 201 -19.42 -8.31 12.07
CA ARG A 201 -20.37 -8.99 12.96
C ARG A 201 -21.79 -8.49 12.76
N GLU A 202 -21.98 -7.18 12.62
CA GLU A 202 -23.29 -6.62 12.31
C GLU A 202 -23.75 -7.04 10.90
N LEU A 203 -22.83 -7.03 9.92
CA LEU A 203 -23.13 -7.46 8.55
C LEU A 203 -23.60 -8.91 8.46
N GLN A 204 -23.08 -9.81 9.32
CA GLN A 204 -23.50 -11.21 9.40
C GLN A 204 -24.97 -11.41 9.79
N ASN A 205 -25.63 -10.38 10.35
CA ASN A 205 -27.07 -10.44 10.64
C ASN A 205 -27.94 -10.32 9.38
N TYR A 206 -27.38 -9.81 8.28
CA TYR A 206 -28.13 -9.51 7.05
C TYR A 206 -27.71 -10.37 5.86
N ILE A 207 -26.44 -10.81 5.83
CA ILE A 207 -25.90 -11.60 4.72
C ILE A 207 -24.90 -12.66 5.22
N ASP A 208 -24.77 -13.73 4.45
CA ASP A 208 -23.80 -14.79 4.75
C ASP A 208 -22.35 -14.30 4.52
N VAL A 209 -21.61 -14.18 5.62
CA VAL A 209 -20.18 -13.88 5.62
C VAL A 209 -19.39 -15.04 6.24
N ASP A 210 -18.60 -15.72 5.43
CA ASP A 210 -17.68 -16.77 5.89
C ASP A 210 -16.33 -16.16 6.29
N ILE A 211 -15.94 -16.33 7.55
CA ILE A 211 -14.70 -15.78 8.12
C ILE A 211 -13.62 -16.87 8.16
N TYR A 212 -12.47 -16.55 7.58
CA TYR A 212 -11.29 -17.42 7.49
C TYR A 212 -10.10 -16.85 8.27
N GLY A 213 -9.21 -17.73 8.71
CA GLY A 213 -8.00 -17.35 9.45
C GLY A 213 -8.20 -17.38 10.96
N GLN A 214 -7.32 -16.69 11.70
CA GLN A 214 -7.26 -16.74 13.16
C GLN A 214 -8.55 -16.25 13.84
N CYS A 215 -9.30 -15.36 13.18
CA CYS A 215 -10.56 -14.81 13.71
C CYS A 215 -11.80 -15.56 13.25
N GLY A 216 -11.63 -16.62 12.46
CA GLY A 216 -12.70 -17.42 11.89
C GLY A 216 -12.70 -18.86 12.40
N LYS A 217 -13.73 -19.61 12.02
CA LYS A 217 -13.85 -21.05 12.35
C LYS A 217 -13.08 -21.94 11.38
N THR A 218 -12.65 -21.41 10.24
CA THR A 218 -12.01 -22.17 9.16
C THR A 218 -10.65 -21.60 8.84
N LEU A 219 -9.64 -22.46 8.83
CA LEU A 219 -8.31 -22.08 8.37
C LEU A 219 -8.27 -21.95 6.85
N CYS A 220 -7.39 -21.08 6.36
CA CYS A 220 -7.15 -20.96 4.93
C CYS A 220 -6.68 -22.30 4.35
N PRO A 221 -7.24 -22.77 3.21
CA PRO A 221 -6.96 -24.09 2.64
C PRO A 221 -5.47 -24.37 2.42
N ASN A 222 -4.70 -23.34 2.03
CA ASN A 222 -3.26 -23.45 1.75
C ASN A 222 -2.36 -22.91 2.88
N ARG A 223 -2.91 -22.63 4.07
CA ARG A 223 -2.23 -22.05 5.26
C ARG A 223 -1.47 -20.74 5.05
N THR A 224 -1.30 -20.29 3.81
CA THR A 224 -0.75 -18.99 3.42
C THR A 224 -1.89 -18.08 2.96
N LEU A 225 -1.77 -16.77 3.25
CA LEU A 225 -2.75 -15.78 2.82
C LEU A 225 -2.92 -15.75 1.28
N PRO A 226 -1.85 -15.75 0.45
CA PRO A 226 -2.00 -15.75 -1.02
C PRO A 226 -2.81 -16.94 -1.55
N GLY A 227 -2.55 -18.15 -1.07
CA GLY A 227 -3.31 -19.34 -1.46
C GLY A 227 -4.75 -19.32 -0.95
N CYS A 228 -5.03 -18.57 0.12
CA CYS A 228 -6.38 -18.31 0.59
C CYS A 228 -7.17 -17.45 -0.40
N HIS A 229 -6.59 -16.34 -0.85
CA HIS A 229 -7.26 -15.41 -1.76
C HIS A 229 -7.65 -16.05 -3.09
N GLU A 230 -6.78 -16.86 -3.68
CA GLU A 230 -7.09 -17.52 -4.95
C GLU A 230 -8.32 -18.42 -4.82
N VAL A 231 -8.33 -19.34 -3.84
CA VAL A 231 -9.43 -20.28 -3.62
C VAL A 231 -10.73 -19.55 -3.27
N LEU A 232 -10.67 -18.54 -2.39
CA LEU A 232 -11.84 -17.75 -2.01
C LEU A 232 -12.36 -16.95 -3.21
N SER A 233 -11.47 -16.38 -4.02
CA SER A 233 -11.85 -15.61 -5.20
C SER A 233 -12.57 -16.45 -6.26
N GLN A 234 -12.42 -17.78 -6.26
CA GLN A 234 -13.20 -18.65 -7.14
C GLN A 234 -14.60 -18.93 -6.58
N LYS A 235 -14.73 -19.18 -5.28
CA LYS A 235 -15.98 -19.63 -4.63
C LYS A 235 -16.96 -18.50 -4.29
N TYR A 236 -16.44 -17.34 -3.89
CA TYR A 236 -17.22 -16.24 -3.33
C TYR A 236 -17.48 -15.14 -4.35
N LYS A 237 -18.66 -14.52 -4.27
CA LYS A 237 -19.05 -13.34 -5.05
C LYS A 237 -18.29 -12.10 -4.60
N PHE A 238 -18.20 -11.89 -3.29
CA PHE A 238 -17.56 -10.75 -2.68
C PHE A 238 -16.45 -11.17 -1.71
N TYR A 239 -15.40 -10.34 -1.61
CA TYR A 239 -14.33 -10.49 -0.65
C TYR A 239 -14.15 -9.19 0.15
N LEU A 240 -14.07 -9.24 1.47
CA LEU A 240 -13.85 -8.06 2.31
C LEU A 240 -12.36 -7.80 2.51
N GLY A 241 -11.85 -6.70 1.95
CA GLY A 241 -10.47 -6.24 2.08
C GLY A 241 -10.36 -5.07 3.06
N PHE A 242 -10.88 -5.21 4.28
CA PHE A 242 -10.89 -4.14 5.27
C PHE A 242 -9.58 -4.02 6.04
N GLU A 243 -9.06 -2.80 6.12
CA GLU A 243 -7.85 -2.44 6.84
C GLU A 243 -8.04 -2.44 8.36
N ASN A 244 -6.96 -2.72 9.07
CA ASN A 244 -6.91 -2.75 10.54
C ASN A 244 -6.99 -1.33 11.17
N SER A 245 -6.84 -0.28 10.36
CA SER A 245 -6.88 1.12 10.76
C SER A 245 -7.61 1.97 9.71
N LEU A 246 -8.23 3.05 10.16
CA LEU A 246 -8.80 4.09 9.30
C LEU A 246 -7.85 5.29 9.32
N CYS A 247 -6.87 5.29 8.42
CA CYS A 247 -5.83 6.32 8.37
C CYS A 247 -5.62 6.77 6.93
N LYS A 248 -5.54 8.08 6.71
CA LYS A 248 -5.39 8.69 5.39
C LYS A 248 -4.28 8.00 4.58
N ASP A 249 -4.60 7.59 3.37
CA ASP A 249 -3.79 6.88 2.37
C ASP A 249 -3.41 5.44 2.72
N TYR A 250 -3.89 4.88 3.84
CA TYR A 250 -3.50 3.54 4.31
C TYR A 250 -4.20 2.44 3.51
N VAL A 251 -3.54 2.01 2.44
CA VAL A 251 -3.97 0.93 1.54
C VAL A 251 -2.86 -0.11 1.44
N THR A 252 -3.17 -1.35 1.84
CA THR A 252 -2.17 -2.42 2.02
C THR A 252 -2.27 -3.51 0.94
N GLU A 253 -1.61 -4.65 1.16
CA GLU A 253 -1.68 -5.85 0.31
C GLU A 253 -3.12 -6.31 0.01
N LYS A 254 -4.07 -5.98 0.88
CA LYS A 254 -5.49 -6.35 0.77
C LYS A 254 -6.11 -5.87 -0.54
N LEU A 255 -5.82 -4.64 -0.95
CA LEU A 255 -6.26 -4.13 -2.25
C LEU A 255 -5.61 -4.93 -3.38
N PHE A 256 -4.32 -5.22 -3.28
CA PHE A 256 -3.56 -5.79 -4.39
C PHE A 256 -3.94 -7.23 -4.74
N HIS A 257 -4.62 -7.95 -3.85
CA HIS A 257 -5.23 -9.24 -4.17
C HIS A 257 -6.34 -9.15 -5.26
N THR A 258 -6.90 -7.96 -5.50
CA THR A 258 -7.80 -7.71 -6.64
C THR A 258 -7.11 -7.83 -7.99
N PHE A 259 -5.82 -7.55 -8.04
CA PHE A 259 -5.09 -7.41 -9.29
C PHE A 259 -4.51 -8.73 -9.81
N LEU A 260 -4.48 -9.77 -8.98
CA LEU A 260 -4.06 -11.11 -9.38
C LEU A 260 -4.90 -11.61 -10.57
N ASP A 261 -4.26 -12.19 -11.58
CA ASP A 261 -4.94 -12.58 -12.83
C ASP A 261 -6.08 -13.60 -12.61
N ASN A 262 -5.93 -14.46 -11.62
CA ASN A 262 -6.96 -15.45 -11.25
C ASN A 262 -8.06 -14.87 -10.34
N SER A 263 -7.94 -13.61 -9.89
CA SER A 263 -8.92 -13.00 -8.98
C SER A 263 -10.27 -12.80 -9.68
N ASN A 264 -11.30 -13.47 -9.14
CA ASN A 264 -12.64 -13.53 -9.73
C ASN A 264 -13.75 -13.02 -8.79
N ALA A 265 -13.42 -12.59 -7.57
CA ALA A 265 -14.37 -11.97 -6.65
C ALA A 265 -14.36 -10.45 -6.79
N VAL A 266 -15.48 -9.80 -6.44
CA VAL A 266 -15.54 -8.35 -6.26
C VAL A 266 -15.01 -8.03 -4.86
N TYR A 267 -13.97 -7.20 -4.77
CA TYR A 267 -13.41 -6.84 -3.46
C TYR A 267 -14.06 -5.57 -2.94
N CYS A 268 -14.58 -5.65 -1.73
CA CYS A 268 -15.05 -4.51 -0.96
C CYS A 268 -13.89 -4.02 -0.10
N ILE A 269 -13.28 -2.90 -0.49
CA ILE A 269 -12.15 -2.30 0.22
C ILE A 269 -12.67 -1.29 1.24
N GLY A 270 -12.05 -1.27 2.42
CA GLY A 270 -12.41 -0.37 3.51
C GLY A 270 -11.14 0.05 4.25
N GLY A 271 -10.94 1.35 4.37
CA GLY A 271 -9.66 1.99 4.73
C GLY A 271 -9.54 3.25 3.89
N SER A 272 -9.22 4.39 4.49
CA SER A 272 -9.16 5.68 3.81
C SER A 272 -8.02 6.50 4.34
#